data_AF-P97067-F1
#
_entry.id   AF-P97067-F1
#
_cell.length_a   1.000
_cell.length_b   1.000
_cell.length_c   1.000
_cell.angle_alpha   90.00
_cell.angle_beta   90.00
_cell.angle_gamma   90.00
#
_symmetry.space_group_name_H-M   'P 1'
#
loop_
_entity.id
_entity.type
_entity.pdbx_description
1 polymer ?
#
loop_
_entity_poly.entity_id
_entity_poly.type
_entity_poly.pdbx_seq_one_letter_code
_entity_poly.pdbx_strand_id
1 'polypeptide(L)'
;IFYCLFIFFWILVGLVLWVKLSWQTFVNGGIYWWCTTLEGMRDLIKSQPVYEIRYYGQTFRMNAAQVLQDKYTVWCGEQLWSAFVLAACVALVICLITFFMTTWILGRQGKQQSEDDVTGGRQLTDNPKDVARMLKKDGKASDILIGDLPIIKDSEIQNFLLHGTVSTGKSEII
;
A
#
# COMPACT_ATOMS: atom_id res chain seq x y z
N ILE A 1 -1.15 2.71 6.56
CA ILE A 1 -0.09 2.48 5.56
C ILE A 1 1.29 2.33 6.23
N PHE A 2 1.78 3.33 6.97
CA PHE A 2 3.12 3.26 7.60
C PHE A 2 3.33 2.06 8.53
N TYR A 3 2.38 1.77 9.44
CA TYR A 3 2.49 0.62 10.34
C TYR A 3 2.55 -0.72 9.59
N CYS A 4 1.75 -0.88 8.52
CA CYS A 4 1.76 -2.07 7.68
C CYS A 4 3.08 -2.24 6.94
N LEU A 5 3.65 -1.15 6.41
CA LEU A 5 4.97 -1.15 5.77
C LEU A 5 6.10 -1.48 6.75
N PHE A 6 6.01 -0.98 7.98
CA PHE A 6 6.99 -1.28 9.03
C PHE A 6 6.98 -2.76 9.41
N ILE A 7 5.81 -3.37 9.60
CA ILE A 7 5.70 -4.82 9.83
C ILE A 7 6.24 -5.59 8.63
N PHE A 8 5.85 -5.20 7.42
CA PHE A 8 6.29 -5.85 6.19
C PHE A 8 7.80 -5.79 6.00
N PHE A 9 8.43 -4.66 6.36
CA PHE A 9 9.89 -4.49 6.34
C PHE A 9 10.60 -5.53 7.22
N TRP A 10 10.17 -5.68 8.47
CA TRP A 10 10.79 -6.64 9.40
C TRP A 10 10.56 -8.09 8.98
N ILE A 11 9.41 -8.40 8.38
CA ILE A 11 9.15 -9.73 7.80
C ILE A 11 10.14 -10.03 6.67
N LEU A 12 10.36 -9.07 5.76
CA LEU A 12 11.31 -9.23 4.66
C LEU A 12 12.75 -9.38 5.16
N VAL A 13 13.17 -8.57 6.13
CA VAL A 13 14.49 -8.69 6.74
C VAL A 13 14.68 -10.08 7.36
N GLY A 14 13.70 -10.54 8.14
CA GLY A 14 13.71 -11.88 8.73
C GLY A 14 13.80 -13.00 7.69
N LEU A 15 13.05 -12.89 6.59
CA LEU A 15 13.06 -13.87 5.51
C LEU A 15 14.42 -13.92 4.81
N VAL A 16 15.02 -12.77 4.47
CA VAL A 16 16.33 -12.73 3.82
C VAL A 16 17.42 -13.29 4.74
N LEU A 17 17.40 -12.95 6.03
CA LEU A 17 18.33 -13.52 7.01
C LEU A 17 18.18 -15.04 7.13
N TRP A 18 16.94 -15.54 7.18
CA TRP A 18 16.67 -16.97 7.24
C TRP A 18 17.21 -17.73 6.02
N VAL A 19 17.12 -17.15 4.83
CA VAL A 19 17.63 -17.77 3.59
C VAL A 19 19.16 -17.71 3.52
N LYS A 20 19.79 -16.65 4.05
CA LYS A 20 21.23 -16.43 3.92
C LYS A 20 22.06 -17.08 5.03
N LEU A 21 21.52 -17.21 6.24
CA LEU A 21 22.25 -17.68 7.42
C LEU A 21 21.71 -19.02 7.89
N SER A 22 22.62 -19.92 8.23
CA SER A 22 22.27 -21.11 9.01
C SER A 22 21.88 -20.70 10.43
N TRP A 23 21.03 -21.50 11.07
CA TRP A 23 20.64 -21.28 12.48
C TRP A 23 21.86 -21.21 13.42
N GLN A 24 22.89 -22.02 13.17
CA GLN A 24 24.13 -22.02 13.96
C GLN A 24 24.91 -20.71 13.77
N THR A 25 25.09 -20.25 12.53
CA THR A 25 25.79 -18.98 12.23
C THR A 25 25.05 -17.80 12.85
N PHE A 26 23.71 -17.80 12.81
CA PHE A 26 22.89 -16.76 13.41
C PHE A 26 23.07 -16.68 14.93
N VAL A 27 22.95 -17.80 15.64
CA VAL A 27 23.10 -17.85 17.10
C VAL A 27 24.52 -17.50 17.53
N ASN A 28 25.54 -18.08 16.88
CA ASN A 28 26.94 -17.81 17.22
C ASN A 28 27.35 -16.36 16.91
N GLY A 29 26.88 -15.82 15.77
CA GLY A 29 27.07 -14.40 15.44
C GLY A 29 26.34 -13.47 16.42
N GLY A 30 25.15 -13.85 16.88
CA GLY A 30 24.41 -13.14 17.92
C GLY A 30 25.16 -13.11 19.25
N ILE A 31 25.74 -14.23 19.66
CA ILE A 31 26.59 -14.31 20.86
C ILE A 31 27.83 -13.42 20.71
N TYR A 32 28.49 -13.43 19.55
CA TYR A 32 29.63 -12.55 19.27
C TYR A 32 29.25 -11.07 19.44
N TRP A 33 28.16 -10.62 18.82
CA TRP A 33 27.69 -9.24 18.93
C TRP A 33 27.23 -8.89 20.35
N TRP A 34 26.63 -9.83 21.08
CA TRP A 34 26.30 -9.68 22.50
C TRP A 34 27.53 -9.54 23.38
N CYS A 35 28.58 -10.33 23.14
CA CYS A 35 29.85 -10.17 23.84
C CYS A 35 30.54 -8.85 23.49
N THR A 36 30.41 -8.38 22.25
CA THR A 36 30.97 -7.10 21.79
C THR A 36 30.30 -5.92 22.48
N THR A 37 28.97 -5.92 22.64
CA THR A 37 28.26 -4.84 23.36
C THR A 37 28.60 -4.81 24.86
N LEU A 38 28.91 -5.97 25.44
CA LEU A 38 29.29 -6.11 26.85
C LEU A 38 30.79 -5.89 27.13
N GLU A 39 31.62 -5.72 26.10
CA GLU A 39 33.07 -5.57 26.24
C GLU A 39 33.45 -4.40 27.17
N GLY A 40 32.77 -3.26 27.02
CA GLY A 40 33.02 -2.07 27.85
C GLY A 40 32.56 -2.18 29.31
N MET A 41 31.69 -3.14 29.65
CA MET A 41 31.24 -3.40 31.03
C MET A 41 31.95 -4.59 31.68
N ARG A 42 32.88 -5.22 30.96
CA ARG A 42 33.54 -6.44 31.39
C ARG A 42 34.35 -6.27 32.67
N ASP A 43 34.94 -5.09 32.90
CA ASP A 43 35.72 -4.79 34.11
C ASP A 43 34.84 -4.65 35.37
N LEU A 44 33.54 -4.42 35.21
CA LEU A 44 32.59 -4.39 36.33
C LEU A 44 32.03 -5.77 36.68
N ILE A 45 32.22 -6.78 35.83
CA ILE A 45 31.65 -8.11 35.99
C ILE A 45 32.65 -9.02 36.69
N LYS A 46 32.43 -9.28 37.98
CA LYS A 46 33.30 -10.08 38.85
C LYS A 46 33.39 -11.57 38.44
N SER A 47 32.34 -12.11 37.81
CA SER A 47 32.29 -13.49 37.29
C SER A 47 31.98 -13.49 35.81
N GLN A 48 32.95 -13.84 34.97
CA GLN A 48 32.75 -13.86 33.52
C GLN A 48 31.69 -14.90 33.16
N PRO A 49 30.63 -14.51 32.42
CA PRO A 49 29.66 -15.48 31.91
C PRO A 49 30.33 -16.40 30.90
N VAL A 50 30.00 -17.70 31.01
CA VAL A 50 30.45 -18.75 30.09
C VAL A 50 29.36 -18.92 29.03
N TYR A 51 29.72 -18.79 27.76
CA TYR A 51 28.82 -18.98 26.63
C TYR A 51 29.05 -20.35 25.98
N GLU A 52 27.96 -20.99 25.56
CA GLU A 52 28.00 -22.26 24.85
C GLU A 52 27.97 -22.01 23.33
N ILE A 53 29.12 -22.11 22.67
CA ILE A 53 29.25 -22.00 21.22
C ILE A 53 29.03 -23.39 20.62
N ARG A 54 28.05 -23.50 19.72
CA ARG A 54 27.78 -24.74 18.99
C ARG A 54 28.65 -24.79 17.74
N TYR A 55 29.46 -25.82 17.62
CA TYR A 55 30.33 -26.05 16.47
C TYR A 55 30.17 -27.50 15.98
N TYR A 56 29.52 -27.68 14.83
CA TYR A 56 29.35 -28.98 14.16
C TYR A 56 28.91 -30.13 15.11
N GLY A 57 27.92 -29.85 15.97
CA GLY A 57 27.36 -30.84 16.90
C GLY A 57 28.08 -30.95 18.26
N GLN A 58 29.22 -30.27 18.45
CA GLN A 58 29.90 -30.13 19.74
C GLN A 58 29.57 -28.78 20.37
N THR A 59 29.51 -28.73 21.71
CA THR A 59 29.30 -27.49 22.47
C THR A 59 30.60 -27.11 23.17
N PHE A 60 31.13 -25.94 22.83
CA PHE A 60 32.33 -25.39 23.45
C PHE A 60 31.93 -24.31 24.46
N ARG A 61 32.41 -24.45 25.69
CA ARG A 61 32.20 -23.47 26.75
C ARG A 61 33.37 -22.50 26.76
N MET A 62 33.11 -21.26 26.37
CA MET A 62 34.14 -20.23 26.23
C MET A 62 33.71 -18.97 27.00
N ASN A 63 34.66 -18.29 27.63
CA ASN A 63 34.42 -16.99 28.25
C ASN A 63 34.24 -15.92 27.17
N ALA A 64 33.56 -14.81 27.49
CA ALA A 64 33.36 -13.68 26.57
C ALA A 64 34.65 -13.21 25.87
N ALA A 65 35.78 -13.21 26.58
CA ALA A 65 37.09 -12.86 26.04
C ALA A 65 37.58 -13.81 24.94
N GLN A 66 37.36 -15.10 25.16
CA GLN A 66 37.74 -16.16 24.23
C GLN A 66 36.81 -16.18 23.02
N VAL A 67 35.53 -15.83 23.20
CA VAL A 67 34.60 -15.60 22.09
C VAL A 67 35.15 -14.47 21.20
N LEU A 68 35.42 -13.29 21.75
CA LEU A 68 35.88 -12.14 20.93
C LEU A 68 37.21 -12.37 20.20
N GLN A 69 38.08 -13.25 20.72
CA GLN A 69 39.36 -13.58 20.09
C GLN A 69 39.28 -14.77 19.12
N ASP A 70 38.20 -15.56 19.17
CA ASP A 70 38.07 -16.75 18.34
C ASP A 70 37.70 -16.39 16.90
N LYS A 71 38.53 -16.81 15.95
CA LYS A 71 38.39 -16.49 14.52
C LYS A 71 37.05 -16.95 13.94
N TYR A 72 36.52 -18.08 14.43
CA TYR A 72 35.25 -18.61 13.92
C TYR A 72 34.06 -17.75 14.36
N THR A 73 34.00 -17.35 15.63
CA THR A 73 32.90 -16.51 16.11
C THR A 73 32.94 -15.10 15.52
N VAL A 74 34.13 -14.53 15.32
CA VAL A 74 34.33 -13.26 14.59
C VAL A 74 33.77 -13.38 13.18
N TRP A 75 34.12 -14.46 12.46
CA TRP A 75 33.60 -14.71 11.12
C TRP A 75 32.06 -14.86 11.12
N CYS A 76 31.47 -15.56 12.10
CA CYS A 76 30.01 -15.61 12.23
C CYS A 76 29.38 -14.24 12.47
N GLY A 77 30.04 -13.37 13.25
CA GLY A 77 29.62 -11.99 13.48
C GLY A 77 29.63 -11.14 12.20
N GLU A 78 30.69 -11.24 11.40
CA GLU A 78 30.82 -10.57 10.10
C GLU A 78 29.76 -11.05 9.09
N GLN A 79 29.51 -12.37 9.04
CA GLN A 79 28.46 -12.94 8.19
C GLN A 79 27.07 -12.45 8.61
N LEU A 80 26.79 -12.41 9.92
CA LEU A 80 25.53 -11.89 10.43
C LEU A 80 25.33 -10.41 10.07
N TRP A 81 26.37 -9.59 10.27
CA TRP A 81 26.32 -8.16 9.96
C TRP A 81 26.13 -7.90 8.46
N SER A 82 26.93 -8.55 7.62
CA SER A 82 26.84 -8.36 6.16
C SER A 82 25.50 -8.84 5.60
N ALA A 83 24.97 -9.97 6.08
CA ALA A 83 23.65 -10.46 5.71
C ALA A 83 22.53 -9.51 6.18
N PHE A 84 22.66 -8.93 7.38
CA PHE A 84 21.70 -7.94 7.89
C PHE A 84 21.68 -6.66 7.05
N VAL A 85 22.85 -6.12 6.71
CA VAL A 85 22.95 -4.93 5.84
C VAL A 85 22.32 -5.21 4.47
N LEU A 86 22.64 -6.36 3.87
CA LEU A 86 22.05 -6.77 2.60
C LEU A 86 20.52 -6.93 2.70
N ALA A 87 20.04 -7.59 3.75
CA ALA A 87 18.62 -7.78 4.01
C ALA A 87 17.88 -6.44 4.18
N ALA A 88 18.46 -5.51 4.94
CA ALA A 88 17.91 -4.16 5.14
C ALA A 88 17.84 -3.38 3.82
N CYS A 89 18.90 -3.42 2.98
CA CYS A 89 18.90 -2.76 1.68
C CYS A 89 17.80 -3.32 0.76
N VAL A 90 17.70 -4.65 0.64
CA VAL A 90 16.68 -5.29 -0.20
C VAL A 90 15.27 -4.98 0.30
N ALA A 91 15.04 -5.11 1.61
CA ALA A 91 13.74 -4.82 2.22
C ALA A 91 13.34 -3.35 2.02
N LEU A 92 14.28 -2.41 2.15
CA LEU A 92 14.04 -0.98 1.95
C LEU A 92 13.59 -0.69 0.52
N VAL A 93 14.28 -1.24 -0.49
CA VAL A 93 13.91 -1.07 -1.91
C VAL A 93 12.48 -1.57 -2.16
N ILE A 94 12.14 -2.75 -1.65
CA ILE A 94 10.79 -3.34 -1.82
C ILE A 94 9.72 -2.50 -1.10
N CYS A 95 10.02 -1.99 0.09
CA CYS A 95 9.11 -1.11 0.84
C CYS A 95 8.85 0.22 0.12
N LEU A 96 9.87 0.81 -0.52
CA LEU A 96 9.69 2.03 -1.31
C LEU A 96 8.78 1.76 -2.51
N ILE A 97 9.02 0.67 -3.26
CA ILE A 97 8.19 0.31 -4.43
C ILE A 97 6.73 0.10 -4.01
N THR A 98 6.48 -0.63 -2.93
CA THR A 98 5.11 -0.87 -2.43
C THR A 98 4.44 0.42 -1.94
N PHE A 99 5.18 1.35 -1.33
CA PHE A 99 4.66 2.66 -0.96
C PHE A 99 4.23 3.49 -2.19
N PHE A 100 5.06 3.56 -3.22
CA PHE A 100 4.71 4.27 -4.46
C PHE A 100 3.52 3.62 -5.18
N MET A 101 3.47 2.29 -5.25
CA MET A 101 2.33 1.58 -5.86
C MET A 101 1.02 1.83 -5.10
N THR A 102 1.04 1.74 -3.77
CA THR A 102 -0.17 1.95 -2.96
C THR A 102 -0.66 3.40 -3.05
N THR A 103 0.24 4.38 -2.97
CA THR A 103 -0.12 5.80 -3.14
C THR A 103 -0.67 6.10 -4.54
N TRP A 104 -0.09 5.50 -5.59
CA TRP A 104 -0.59 5.64 -6.96
C TRP A 104 -1.99 5.05 -7.13
N ILE A 105 -2.21 3.82 -6.64
CA ILE A 105 -3.50 3.13 -6.75
C ILE A 105 -4.58 3.88 -5.97
N LEU A 106 -4.31 4.27 -4.72
CA LEU A 106 -5.26 5.06 -3.94
C LEU A 106 -5.53 6.42 -4.57
N GLY A 107 -4.53 7.10 -5.13
CA GLY A 107 -4.73 8.36 -5.83
C GLY A 107 -5.62 8.22 -7.06
N ARG A 108 -5.44 7.13 -7.83
CA ARG A 108 -6.27 6.84 -9.00
C ARG A 108 -7.70 6.47 -8.62
N GLN A 109 -7.89 5.65 -7.59
CA GLN A 109 -9.20 5.26 -7.09
C GLN A 109 -9.93 6.46 -6.46
N GLY A 110 -9.24 7.28 -5.68
CA GLY A 110 -9.79 8.50 -5.10
C GLY A 110 -10.26 9.50 -6.16
N LYS A 111 -9.53 9.60 -7.29
CA LYS A 111 -9.97 10.43 -8.42
C LYS A 111 -11.27 9.91 -9.06
N GLN A 112 -11.42 8.60 -9.21
CA GLN A 112 -12.64 7.98 -9.76
C GLN A 112 -13.83 8.08 -8.79
N GLN A 113 -13.57 8.09 -7.49
CA GLN A 113 -14.59 8.23 -6.46
C GLN A 113 -15.01 9.69 -6.22
N SER A 114 -14.21 10.66 -6.70
CA SER A 114 -14.49 12.10 -6.64
C SER A 114 -15.24 12.61 -7.87
N GLU A 115 -15.36 11.82 -8.94
CA GLU A 115 -16.40 12.08 -9.93
C GLU A 115 -17.71 11.71 -9.23
N ASP A 116 -18.46 12.73 -8.79
CA ASP A 116 -19.75 12.59 -8.14
C ASP A 116 -20.67 11.74 -9.03
N ASP A 117 -20.70 10.44 -8.79
CA ASP A 117 -21.65 9.55 -9.45
C ASP A 117 -23.01 9.93 -8.87
N VAL A 118 -23.85 10.55 -9.70
CA VAL A 118 -25.12 11.11 -9.25
C VAL A 118 -26.02 9.96 -8.81
N THR A 119 -26.01 9.68 -7.50
CA THR A 119 -26.67 8.54 -6.85
C THR A 119 -28.20 8.58 -6.95
N GLY A 120 -28.76 9.67 -7.47
CA GLY A 120 -30.19 9.82 -7.75
C GLY A 120 -30.66 11.27 -7.66
N GLY A 121 -31.78 11.57 -8.33
CA GLY A 121 -32.39 12.89 -8.35
C GLY A 121 -32.60 13.44 -9.76
N ARG A 122 -33.11 14.67 -9.85
CA ARG A 122 -33.22 15.40 -11.12
C ARG A 122 -31.91 16.12 -11.37
N GLN A 123 -31.22 15.77 -12.44
CA GLN A 123 -30.10 16.57 -12.95
C GLN A 123 -30.67 17.67 -13.85
N LEU A 124 -30.28 18.91 -13.57
CA LEU A 124 -30.60 20.05 -14.41
C LEU A 124 -29.37 20.35 -15.27
N THR A 125 -29.61 20.53 -16.57
CA THR A 125 -28.58 20.97 -17.50
C THR A 125 -29.15 22.16 -18.27
N ASP A 126 -28.35 23.21 -18.42
CA ASP A 126 -28.78 24.43 -19.11
C ASP A 126 -28.74 24.28 -20.64
N ASN A 127 -28.09 23.23 -21.13
CA ASN A 127 -27.92 22.95 -22.55
C ASN A 127 -28.89 21.86 -23.05
N PRO A 128 -29.98 22.20 -23.75
CA PRO A 128 -30.96 21.23 -24.25
C PRO A 128 -30.35 20.22 -25.25
N LYS A 129 -29.24 20.57 -25.91
CA LYS A 129 -28.56 19.68 -26.87
C LYS A 129 -27.94 18.45 -26.20
N ASP A 130 -27.51 18.58 -24.96
CA ASP A 130 -26.91 17.46 -24.21
C ASP A 130 -27.99 16.44 -23.83
N VAL A 131 -29.19 16.91 -23.45
CA VAL A 131 -30.37 16.07 -23.20
C VAL A 131 -30.86 15.42 -24.50
N ALA A 132 -30.92 16.16 -25.61
CA ALA A 132 -31.29 15.61 -26.91
C ALA A 132 -30.32 14.50 -27.36
N ARG A 133 -29.01 14.70 -27.16
CA ARG A 133 -27.99 13.70 -27.47
C ARG A 133 -28.10 12.47 -26.56
N MET A 134 -28.40 12.66 -25.28
CA MET A 134 -28.67 11.57 -24.33
C MET A 134 -29.89 10.75 -24.77
N LEU A 135 -31.02 11.40 -25.06
CA LEU A 135 -32.24 10.74 -25.54
C LEU A 135 -32.00 9.97 -26.84
N LYS A 136 -31.21 10.52 -27.77
CA LYS A 136 -30.84 9.85 -29.02
C LYS A 136 -29.94 8.64 -28.78
N LYS A 137 -28.95 8.74 -27.88
CA LYS A 137 -28.05 7.63 -27.51
C LYS A 137 -28.82 6.49 -26.86
N ASP A 138 -29.82 6.82 -26.05
CA ASP A 138 -30.65 5.85 -25.33
C ASP A 138 -31.80 5.28 -26.18
N GLY A 139 -31.95 5.71 -27.44
CA GLY A 139 -33.03 5.29 -28.34
C GLY A 139 -34.42 5.78 -27.92
N LYS A 140 -34.49 6.78 -27.04
CA LYS A 140 -35.71 7.36 -26.46
C LYS A 140 -36.08 8.73 -27.04
N ALA A 141 -35.42 9.16 -28.11
CA ALA A 141 -35.80 10.38 -28.82
C ALA A 141 -37.06 10.13 -29.66
N SER A 142 -38.09 10.93 -29.44
CA SER A 142 -39.27 11.05 -30.32
C SER A 142 -38.97 11.93 -31.54
N ASP A 143 -39.80 11.81 -32.57
CA ASP A 143 -39.81 12.69 -33.74
C ASP A 143 -40.48 14.06 -33.44
N ILE A 144 -41.19 14.19 -32.30
CA ILE A 144 -41.83 15.43 -31.86
C ILE A 144 -40.85 16.25 -30.99
N LEU A 145 -40.74 17.53 -31.32
CA LEU A 145 -39.81 18.49 -30.69
C LEU A 145 -40.59 19.60 -29.99
N ILE A 146 -40.18 19.95 -28.76
CA ILE A 146 -40.61 21.17 -28.08
C ILE A 146 -39.43 22.15 -28.16
N GLY A 147 -39.51 23.10 -29.09
CA GLY A 147 -38.35 23.91 -29.48
C GLY A 147 -37.23 23.04 -30.07
N ASP A 148 -36.04 23.09 -29.49
CA ASP A 148 -34.88 22.28 -29.93
C ASP A 148 -34.75 20.92 -29.22
N LEU A 149 -35.67 20.58 -28.32
CA LEU A 149 -35.58 19.39 -27.46
C LEU A 149 -36.58 18.30 -27.88
N PRO A 150 -36.14 17.09 -28.24
CA PRO A 150 -37.04 15.99 -28.54
C PRO A 150 -37.71 15.51 -27.26
N ILE A 151 -39.00 15.17 -27.35
CA ILE A 151 -39.70 14.55 -26.21
C ILE A 151 -39.28 13.08 -26.06
N ILE A 152 -39.60 12.51 -24.89
CA ILE A 152 -39.35 11.10 -24.62
C ILE A 152 -40.29 10.26 -25.49
N LYS A 153 -39.75 9.28 -26.19
CA LYS A 153 -40.52 8.31 -26.99
C LYS A 153 -41.62 7.66 -26.16
N ASP A 154 -42.79 7.49 -26.75
CA ASP A 154 -44.02 6.99 -26.11
C ASP A 154 -44.65 7.91 -25.04
N SER A 155 -44.01 9.02 -24.66
CA SER A 155 -44.65 10.07 -23.85
C SER A 155 -45.65 10.90 -24.67
N GLU A 156 -45.70 10.73 -26.00
CA GLU A 156 -46.67 11.36 -26.91
C GLU A 156 -48.13 11.08 -26.54
N ILE A 157 -48.39 9.88 -26.01
CA ILE A 157 -49.73 9.41 -25.63
C ILE A 157 -50.08 9.90 -24.21
N GLN A 158 -49.12 10.46 -23.47
CA GLN A 158 -49.33 11.03 -22.15
C GLN A 158 -49.75 12.49 -22.25
N ASN A 159 -50.56 12.96 -21.30
CA ASN A 159 -51.01 14.34 -21.28
C ASN A 159 -49.85 15.27 -20.89
N PHE A 160 -49.64 16.33 -21.67
CA PHE A 160 -48.70 17.40 -21.35
C PHE A 160 -49.41 18.57 -20.67
N LEU A 161 -48.80 19.11 -19.61
CA LEU A 161 -49.26 20.33 -18.96
C LEU A 161 -48.29 21.47 -19.28
N LEU A 162 -48.76 22.44 -20.07
CA LEU A 162 -48.04 23.70 -20.31
C LEU A 162 -48.45 24.73 -19.26
N HIS A 163 -47.55 25.02 -18.32
CA HIS A 163 -47.77 26.01 -17.26
C HIS A 163 -46.90 27.26 -17.46
N GLY A 164 -47.48 28.44 -17.32
CA GLY A 164 -46.77 29.72 -17.46
C GLY A 164 -47.72 30.92 -17.34
N THR A 165 -47.18 32.12 -17.11
CA THR A 165 -47.97 33.37 -17.00
C THR A 165 -48.57 33.80 -18.34
N VAL A 166 -49.48 34.78 -18.34
CA VAL A 166 -50.04 35.33 -19.60
C VAL A 166 -48.91 35.92 -20.45
N SER A 167 -48.99 35.76 -21.78
CA SER A 167 -48.00 36.24 -22.75
C SER A 167 -46.62 35.52 -22.76
N THR A 168 -46.48 34.32 -22.19
CA THR A 168 -45.21 33.55 -22.20
C THR A 168 -45.04 32.61 -23.40
N GLY A 169 -45.76 32.83 -24.50
CA GLY A 169 -45.62 31.99 -25.70
C GLY A 169 -46.20 30.58 -25.60
N LYS A 170 -47.08 30.28 -24.64
CA LYS A 170 -47.74 28.95 -24.55
C LYS A 170 -48.45 28.53 -25.84
N SER A 171 -48.95 29.50 -26.61
CA SER A 171 -49.62 29.27 -27.89
C SER A 171 -48.65 29.05 -29.06
N GLU A 172 -47.38 29.39 -28.91
CA GLU A 172 -46.34 29.19 -29.94
C GLU A 172 -45.74 27.78 -29.88
N ILE A 173 -45.94 27.07 -28.75
CA ILE A 173 -45.45 25.70 -28.52
C ILE A 173 -46.44 24.63 -29.02
N ILE A 174 -47.71 25.00 -29.21
CA ILE A 174 -48.80 24.11 -29.70
C ILE A 174 -48.82 24.15 -31.22
#